data_AF-A0A9N9H2Z1-F1
#
_entry.id   AF-A0A9N9H2Z1-F1
#
_cell.length_a   1.000
_cell.length_b   1.000
_cell.length_c   1.000
_cell.angle_alpha   90.00
_cell.angle_beta   90.00
_cell.angle_gamma   90.00
#
_symmetry.space_group_name_H-M   'P 1'
#
loop_
_entity.id
_entity.type
_entity.pdbx_description
1 polymer ?
#
loop_
_entity_poly.entity_id
_entity_poly.type
_entity_poly.pdbx_seq_one_letter_code
_entity_poly.pdbx_strand_id
1 'polypeptide(L)'
;APIKGSDKFTRPKNNNVGKPYPIAFEEFYENKGLDFIAFGDWGERKHDSEQFQVAEALQTWANENTLFIVNVGDNYYQTNNDLPFNDPIDHEGVLSIDDPKWHTYWLNVYNGRLKKIYWYMVAGNHDWYTNVTAQVDYFWEKNIRFFLPSLYYSRKVYFGPENNKLAIFIHIDTNPFYYPYKSYESKDDMKRNLLTFNFNHESEIDNRLKWIEDQLIAARDADWIFVVGHHPLVGACQTKHPSSYLMYKFPPLFKKYNVSAYIGGHMHDLELSEANSTTSVTYFGVGGGGAKGTDTCGDATWAAPFTFGFLRINIPHNGDILYFDFIEANKTNVSPHISYSGSFCSRKYHCK
;
A
#
# COMPACT_ATOMS: atom_id res chain seq x y z
N ALA A 1 12.31 -17.34 -6.96
CA ALA A 1 11.57 -16.33 -6.19
C ALA A 1 12.09 -16.34 -4.75
N PRO A 2 12.17 -15.20 -4.05
CA PRO A 2 12.60 -15.12 -2.65
C PRO A 2 11.63 -15.81 -1.69
N ILE A 3 10.40 -16.07 -2.13
CA ILE A 3 9.41 -16.89 -1.42
C ILE A 3 9.77 -18.37 -1.64
N LYS A 4 10.27 -19.04 -0.59
CA LYS A 4 10.61 -20.48 -0.62
C LYS A 4 9.38 -21.33 -0.23
N GLY A 5 9.04 -22.31 -1.08
CA GLY A 5 8.03 -23.36 -0.83
C GLY A 5 6.86 -23.34 -1.83
N SER A 6 6.69 -24.44 -2.58
CA SER A 6 5.55 -24.65 -3.51
C SER A 6 4.20 -24.75 -2.79
N ASP A 7 4.22 -25.12 -1.50
CA ASP A 7 3.02 -25.40 -0.71
C ASP A 7 2.39 -24.13 -0.09
N LYS A 8 3.06 -22.97 -0.25
CA LYS A 8 2.71 -21.70 0.43
C LYS A 8 1.67 -20.84 -0.31
N PHE A 9 1.37 -21.13 -1.57
CA PHE A 9 0.33 -20.46 -2.36
C PHE A 9 -0.85 -21.39 -2.58
N THR A 10 -1.47 -21.83 -1.48
CA THR A 10 -2.74 -22.54 -1.58
C THR A 10 -3.86 -21.53 -1.38
N ARG A 11 -4.68 -21.30 -2.41
CA ARG A 11 -5.89 -20.48 -2.26
C ARG A 11 -6.73 -21.10 -1.13
N PRO A 12 -7.12 -20.34 -0.09
CA PRO A 12 -7.93 -20.87 0.98
C PRO A 12 -9.24 -21.43 0.42
N LYS A 13 -9.67 -22.61 0.91
CA LYS A 13 -10.92 -23.25 0.45
C LYS A 13 -12.15 -22.36 0.66
N ASN A 14 -12.09 -21.46 1.63
CA ASN A 14 -13.08 -20.42 1.83
C ASN A 14 -12.65 -19.22 0.96
N ASN A 15 -13.29 -19.06 -0.20
CA ASN A 15 -13.05 -17.95 -1.15
C ASN A 15 -13.43 -16.56 -0.60
N ASN A 16 -13.69 -16.41 0.70
CA ASN A 16 -13.99 -15.12 1.31
C ASN A 16 -12.71 -14.29 1.45
N VAL A 17 -12.45 -13.45 0.46
CA VAL A 17 -11.31 -12.54 0.40
C VAL A 17 -11.32 -11.45 1.48
N GLY A 18 -12.47 -11.25 2.14
CA GLY A 18 -12.66 -10.35 3.27
C GLY A 18 -12.15 -10.89 4.61
N LYS A 19 -11.61 -12.11 4.64
CA LYS A 19 -10.87 -12.69 5.77
C LYS A 19 -9.35 -12.64 5.48
N PRO A 20 -8.48 -12.61 6.50
CA PRO A 20 -7.04 -12.54 6.26
C PRO A 20 -6.54 -13.85 5.68
N TYR A 21 -5.50 -13.80 4.87
CA TYR A 21 -4.72 -14.99 4.58
C TYR A 21 -4.15 -15.55 5.90
N PRO A 22 -4.32 -16.85 6.20
CA PRO A 22 -4.23 -17.37 7.56
C PRO A 22 -2.80 -17.46 8.12
N ILE A 23 -1.78 -17.42 7.25
CA ILE A 23 -0.36 -17.52 7.63
C ILE A 23 0.43 -16.39 7.00
N ALA A 24 1.49 -15.93 7.66
CA ALA A 24 2.38 -14.95 7.06
C ALA A 24 3.20 -15.57 5.92
N PHE A 25 3.38 -14.83 4.82
CA PHE A 25 4.28 -15.24 3.75
C PHE A 25 5.73 -14.98 4.15
N GLU A 26 6.61 -15.95 3.94
CA GLU A 26 8.01 -15.83 4.34
C GLU A 26 8.91 -15.66 3.12
N GLU A 27 9.78 -14.65 3.21
CA GLU A 27 10.75 -14.27 2.19
C GLU A 27 12.16 -14.28 2.78
N PHE A 28 13.13 -14.74 1.99
CA PHE A 28 14.53 -14.83 2.41
C PHE A 28 15.44 -14.11 1.41
N TYR A 29 16.14 -13.09 1.89
CA TYR A 29 17.08 -12.26 1.13
C TYR A 29 18.48 -12.39 1.72
N GLU A 30 19.02 -13.60 1.64
CA GLU A 30 20.29 -14.01 2.26
C GLU A 30 21.45 -13.10 1.83
N ASN A 31 22.17 -12.57 2.82
CA ASN A 31 23.31 -11.68 2.65
C ASN A 31 22.99 -10.38 1.89
N LYS A 32 21.72 -9.95 1.86
CA LYS A 32 21.28 -8.69 1.24
C LYS A 32 20.66 -7.75 2.25
N GLY A 33 20.72 -6.45 1.93
CA GLY A 33 19.82 -5.45 2.53
C GLY A 33 18.42 -5.51 1.91
N LEU A 34 17.53 -4.63 2.35
CA LEU A 34 16.22 -4.42 1.74
C LEU A 34 16.22 -3.12 0.95
N ASP A 35 16.03 -3.21 -0.37
CA ASP A 35 15.81 -2.05 -1.24
C ASP A 35 14.44 -2.23 -1.89
N PHE A 36 13.51 -1.33 -1.62
CA PHE A 36 12.16 -1.40 -2.16
C PHE A 36 11.58 -0.02 -2.43
N ILE A 37 10.59 0.03 -3.30
CA ILE A 37 9.90 1.27 -3.68
C ILE A 37 8.45 1.19 -3.21
N ALA A 38 7.90 2.30 -2.72
CA ALA A 38 6.51 2.43 -2.32
C ALA A 38 5.80 3.59 -3.04
N PHE A 39 4.61 3.33 -3.56
CA PHE A 39 3.73 4.32 -4.19
C PHE A 39 2.31 3.75 -4.38
N GLY A 40 1.32 4.61 -4.58
CA GLY A 40 -0.07 4.23 -4.84
C GLY A 40 -0.75 5.20 -5.78
N ASP A 41 -2.06 5.04 -5.98
CA ASP A 41 -2.90 6.03 -6.65
C ASP A 41 -2.46 6.27 -8.10
N TRP A 42 -2.27 5.17 -8.84
CA TRP A 42 -1.52 5.15 -10.10
C TRP A 42 -2.36 4.82 -11.34
N GLY A 43 -3.46 4.10 -11.20
CA GLY A 43 -4.14 3.44 -12.33
C GLY A 43 -4.95 4.35 -13.26
N GLU A 44 -4.31 5.30 -13.96
CA GLU A 44 -4.99 6.28 -14.83
C GLU A 44 -4.86 5.98 -16.34
N ARG A 45 -5.92 6.25 -17.12
CA ARG A 45 -6.05 5.80 -18.52
C ARG A 45 -5.10 6.45 -19.52
N LYS A 46 -4.87 7.76 -19.39
CA LYS A 46 -4.48 8.55 -20.55
C LYS A 46 -3.05 8.19 -20.95
N HIS A 47 -2.83 7.75 -22.18
CA HIS A 47 -1.47 7.58 -22.72
C HIS A 47 -0.76 8.94 -22.62
N ASP A 48 0.49 8.96 -22.15
CA ASP A 48 1.24 10.17 -21.76
C ASP A 48 0.68 10.93 -20.54
N SER A 49 -0.12 10.25 -19.72
CA SER A 49 -0.50 10.73 -18.39
C SER A 49 0.68 10.74 -17.42
N GLU A 50 0.41 11.34 -16.29
CA GLU A 50 1.25 11.42 -15.12
C GLU A 50 1.65 10.02 -14.60
N GLN A 51 0.80 8.98 -14.77
CA GLN A 51 1.17 7.59 -14.49
C GLN A 51 2.37 7.12 -15.34
N PHE A 52 2.32 7.32 -16.66
CA PHE A 52 3.39 6.86 -17.56
C PHE A 52 4.72 7.53 -17.22
N GLN A 53 4.65 8.81 -16.83
CA GLN A 53 5.81 9.52 -16.34
C GLN A 53 6.38 8.91 -15.06
N VAL A 54 5.53 8.65 -14.06
CA VAL A 54 5.98 7.99 -12.83
C VAL A 54 6.56 6.62 -13.15
N ALA A 55 5.99 5.88 -14.10
CA ALA A 55 6.50 4.59 -14.55
C ALA A 55 7.90 4.67 -15.18
N GLU A 56 8.19 5.70 -16.00
CA GLU A 56 9.52 5.96 -16.55
C GLU A 56 10.53 6.30 -15.43
N ALA A 57 10.11 7.12 -14.46
CA ALA A 57 10.94 7.44 -13.30
C ALA A 57 11.23 6.20 -12.44
N LEU A 58 10.22 5.39 -12.16
CA LEU A 58 10.36 4.10 -11.49
C LEU A 58 11.33 3.18 -12.24
N GLN A 59 11.23 3.11 -13.57
CA GLN A 59 12.13 2.29 -14.38
C GLN A 59 13.58 2.78 -14.33
N THR A 60 13.79 4.09 -14.21
CA THR A 60 15.12 4.71 -14.09
C THR A 60 15.75 4.41 -12.73
N TRP A 61 14.95 4.42 -11.66
CA TRP A 61 15.44 4.26 -10.27
C TRP A 61 15.49 2.80 -9.80
N ALA A 62 14.62 1.94 -10.35
CA ALA A 62 14.63 0.52 -10.03
C ALA A 62 15.80 -0.20 -10.71
N ASN A 63 16.69 -0.78 -9.89
CA ASN A 63 17.87 -1.50 -10.36
C ASN A 63 17.83 -2.98 -9.91
N GLU A 64 18.91 -3.72 -10.16
CA GLU A 64 19.02 -5.14 -9.79
C GLU A 64 18.90 -5.42 -8.28
N ASN A 65 19.18 -4.42 -7.43
CA ASN A 65 19.06 -4.50 -5.98
C ASN A 65 17.63 -4.25 -5.50
N THR A 66 16.81 -3.50 -6.25
CA THR A 66 15.40 -3.28 -5.91
C THR A 66 14.66 -4.61 -5.87
N LEU A 67 14.17 -5.01 -4.70
CA LEU A 67 13.66 -6.35 -4.41
C LEU A 67 12.19 -6.50 -4.76
N PHE A 68 11.37 -5.50 -4.43
CA PHE A 68 9.92 -5.51 -4.60
C PHE A 68 9.33 -4.10 -4.60
N ILE A 69 8.07 -4.00 -5.00
CA ILE A 69 7.22 -2.82 -4.86
C ILE A 69 6.27 -3.03 -3.69
N VAL A 70 6.06 -1.99 -2.88
CA VAL A 70 4.95 -1.88 -1.91
C VAL A 70 3.94 -0.93 -2.51
N ASN A 71 2.76 -1.43 -2.84
CA ASN A 71 1.71 -0.62 -3.41
C ASN A 71 0.65 -0.28 -2.36
N VAL A 72 0.28 0.99 -2.26
CA VAL A 72 -0.65 1.51 -1.23
C VAL A 72 -2.10 1.67 -1.71
N GLY A 73 -2.49 1.05 -2.82
CA GLY A 73 -3.88 1.00 -3.28
C GLY A 73 -4.25 2.06 -4.32
N ASP A 74 -5.55 2.10 -4.62
CA ASP A 74 -6.12 2.75 -5.80
C ASP A 74 -5.40 2.35 -7.08
N ASN A 75 -5.49 1.03 -7.32
CA ASN A 75 -4.76 0.37 -8.38
C ASN A 75 -5.33 0.68 -9.75
N TYR A 76 -6.61 0.99 -9.82
CA TYR A 76 -7.34 1.25 -11.06
C TYR A 76 -8.39 2.33 -10.85
N TYR A 77 -8.35 3.36 -11.69
CA TYR A 77 -9.36 4.42 -11.78
C TYR A 77 -10.23 4.23 -13.04
N GLN A 78 -11.28 5.06 -13.14
CA GLN A 78 -12.32 4.91 -14.16
C GLN A 78 -11.81 4.96 -15.60
N THR A 79 -12.48 4.15 -16.42
CA THR A 79 -12.39 4.14 -17.87
C THR A 79 -13.70 4.63 -18.50
N ASN A 80 -13.73 5.85 -19.01
CA ASN A 80 -14.59 6.27 -20.13
C ASN A 80 -16.10 6.47 -19.87
N ASN A 81 -16.62 7.62 -20.31
CA ASN A 81 -18.04 8.02 -20.22
C ASN A 81 -18.98 7.31 -21.21
N ASP A 82 -18.48 6.35 -22.02
CA ASP A 82 -19.22 5.67 -23.09
C ASP A 82 -19.45 4.16 -22.84
N LEU A 83 -19.15 3.64 -21.63
CA LEU A 83 -19.41 2.24 -21.29
C LEU A 83 -20.89 2.02 -20.94
N PRO A 84 -21.47 0.83 -21.22
CA PRO A 84 -22.91 0.56 -21.08
C PRO A 84 -23.42 0.55 -19.62
N PHE A 85 -22.53 0.71 -18.65
CA PHE A 85 -22.84 0.90 -17.24
C PHE A 85 -22.64 2.39 -16.92
N ASN A 86 -23.60 3.21 -17.37
CA ASN A 86 -23.67 4.63 -17.02
C ASN A 86 -24.03 4.77 -15.53
N ASP A 87 -23.04 4.64 -14.64
CA ASP A 87 -23.09 5.29 -13.34
C ASP A 87 -22.42 6.67 -13.48
N PRO A 88 -23.17 7.78 -13.37
CA PRO A 88 -22.63 9.12 -13.48
C PRO A 88 -21.72 9.54 -12.30
N ILE A 89 -21.40 8.64 -11.36
CA ILE A 89 -20.54 8.87 -10.19
C ILE A 89 -19.30 7.94 -10.25
N ASP A 90 -18.47 8.23 -11.25
CA ASP A 90 -17.06 7.88 -11.50
C ASP A 90 -16.22 7.33 -10.31
N HIS A 91 -16.05 5.99 -10.22
CA HIS A 91 -15.11 5.35 -9.29
C HIS A 91 -14.50 3.99 -9.73
N GLU A 92 -14.46 3.63 -11.02
CA GLU A 92 -14.33 2.21 -11.37
C GLU A 92 -12.92 1.59 -11.32
N GLY A 93 -12.66 0.73 -10.32
CA GLY A 93 -11.60 -0.30 -10.36
C GLY A 93 -11.79 -1.37 -11.47
N VAL A 94 -11.19 -2.56 -11.35
CA VAL A 94 -11.38 -3.66 -12.33
C VAL A 94 -12.74 -4.36 -12.17
N LEU A 95 -13.34 -4.79 -13.28
CA LEU A 95 -14.62 -5.49 -13.30
C LEU A 95 -14.46 -7.03 -13.17
N SER A 96 -13.34 -7.58 -13.63
CA SER A 96 -13.05 -9.02 -13.62
C SER A 96 -11.55 -9.32 -13.76
N ILE A 97 -11.18 -10.60 -13.67
CA ILE A 97 -9.80 -11.07 -13.91
C ILE A 97 -9.37 -10.96 -15.38
N ASP A 98 -10.31 -10.71 -16.31
CA ASP A 98 -10.06 -10.54 -17.74
C ASP A 98 -10.23 -9.07 -18.20
N ASP A 99 -10.36 -8.14 -17.25
CA ASP A 99 -10.50 -6.70 -17.54
C ASP A 99 -9.27 -6.16 -18.33
N PRO A 100 -9.45 -5.46 -19.46
CA PRO A 100 -8.35 -4.88 -20.21
C PRO A 100 -7.43 -3.95 -19.40
N LYS A 101 -7.92 -3.35 -18.31
CA LYS A 101 -7.14 -2.49 -17.39
C LYS A 101 -5.88 -3.16 -16.88
N TRP A 102 -5.89 -4.48 -16.68
CA TRP A 102 -4.69 -5.25 -16.31
C TRP A 102 -3.53 -5.01 -17.27
N HIS A 103 -3.82 -4.96 -18.57
CA HIS A 103 -2.84 -4.71 -19.61
C HIS A 103 -2.56 -3.23 -19.77
N THR A 104 -3.60 -2.41 -19.89
CA THR A 104 -3.44 -1.00 -20.26
C THR A 104 -2.76 -0.20 -19.16
N TYR A 105 -2.98 -0.52 -17.88
CA TYR A 105 -2.48 0.31 -16.77
C TYR A 105 -1.31 -0.33 -16.04
N TRP A 106 -1.14 -1.66 -16.13
CA TRP A 106 -0.11 -2.33 -15.35
C TRP A 106 0.91 -3.07 -16.22
N LEU A 107 0.48 -4.11 -16.95
CA LEU A 107 1.43 -5.01 -17.64
C LEU A 107 2.20 -4.31 -18.77
N ASN A 108 1.58 -3.38 -19.49
CA ASN A 108 2.22 -2.67 -20.59
C ASN A 108 2.92 -1.37 -20.17
N VAL A 109 2.64 -0.87 -18.96
CA VAL A 109 3.16 0.39 -18.44
C VAL A 109 4.49 0.18 -17.70
N TYR A 110 4.52 -0.76 -16.75
CA TYR A 110 5.67 -0.93 -15.87
C TYR A 110 6.67 -1.97 -16.40
N ASN A 111 7.75 -1.49 -17.00
CA ASN A 111 8.72 -2.29 -17.75
C ASN A 111 10.04 -2.54 -16.98
N GLY A 112 11.03 -3.13 -17.66
CA GLY A 112 12.39 -3.29 -17.10
C GLY A 112 12.48 -4.19 -15.85
N ARG A 113 12.97 -3.64 -14.73
CA ARG A 113 13.03 -4.33 -13.44
C ARG A 113 11.62 -4.55 -12.86
N LEU A 114 10.72 -3.60 -13.06
CA LEU A 114 9.37 -3.58 -12.45
C LEU A 114 8.51 -4.77 -12.88
N LYS A 115 8.66 -5.24 -14.12
CA LYS A 115 7.97 -6.46 -14.62
C LYS A 115 8.52 -7.78 -14.08
N LYS A 116 9.67 -7.76 -13.37
CA LYS A 116 10.36 -8.96 -12.85
C LYS A 116 10.21 -9.16 -11.35
N ILE A 117 9.67 -8.19 -10.64
CA ILE A 117 9.54 -8.19 -9.17
C ILE A 117 8.08 -8.29 -8.74
N TYR A 118 7.89 -8.69 -7.49
CA TYR A 118 6.57 -8.71 -6.85
C TYR A 118 6.13 -7.29 -6.51
N TRP A 119 4.83 -7.08 -6.62
CA TRP A 119 4.12 -5.89 -6.18
C TRP A 119 3.20 -6.31 -5.05
N TYR A 120 3.54 -5.92 -3.82
CA TYR A 120 2.75 -6.22 -2.64
C TYR A 120 1.64 -5.20 -2.52
N MET A 121 0.44 -5.63 -2.86
CA MET A 121 -0.70 -4.75 -3.05
C MET A 121 -1.51 -4.58 -1.76
N VAL A 122 -2.16 -3.43 -1.63
CA VAL A 122 -3.43 -3.27 -0.90
C VAL A 122 -4.48 -2.72 -1.87
N ALA A 123 -5.75 -2.76 -1.49
CA ALA A 123 -6.83 -2.14 -2.25
C ALA A 123 -7.16 -0.75 -1.67
N GLY A 124 -7.33 0.24 -2.53
CA GLY A 124 -7.87 1.55 -2.17
C GLY A 124 -9.37 1.63 -2.36
N ASN A 125 -9.93 2.83 -2.23
CA ASN A 125 -11.37 3.03 -2.36
C ASN A 125 -11.87 2.80 -3.79
N HIS A 126 -11.13 3.25 -4.82
CA HIS A 126 -11.49 3.01 -6.23
C HIS A 126 -11.54 1.52 -6.59
N ASP A 127 -10.69 0.73 -5.96
CA ASP A 127 -10.72 -0.73 -6.11
C ASP A 127 -11.98 -1.35 -5.46
N TRP A 128 -12.40 -0.78 -4.32
CA TRP A 128 -13.58 -1.19 -3.55
C TRP A 128 -14.90 -0.68 -4.12
N TYR A 129 -14.89 0.32 -4.98
CA TYR A 129 -16.09 0.78 -5.71
C TYR A 129 -16.46 -0.15 -6.87
N THR A 130 -15.72 -1.24 -7.12
CA THR A 130 -16.11 -2.23 -8.15
C THR A 130 -15.87 -3.66 -7.68
N ASN A 131 -15.23 -4.52 -8.47
CA ASN A 131 -15.02 -5.91 -8.11
C ASN A 131 -13.65 -6.09 -7.43
N VAL A 132 -13.53 -5.65 -6.18
CA VAL A 132 -12.28 -5.80 -5.41
C VAL A 132 -11.84 -7.28 -5.30
N THR A 133 -12.80 -8.22 -5.33
CA THR A 133 -12.52 -9.66 -5.34
C THR A 133 -11.76 -10.07 -6.60
N ALA A 134 -12.02 -9.44 -7.76
CA ALA A 134 -11.30 -9.71 -8.99
C ALA A 134 -9.78 -9.44 -8.87
N GLN A 135 -9.36 -8.49 -8.03
CA GLN A 135 -7.93 -8.25 -7.81
C GLN A 135 -7.26 -9.38 -7.03
N VAL A 136 -7.97 -9.92 -6.04
CA VAL A 136 -7.51 -11.09 -5.28
C VAL A 136 -7.52 -12.34 -6.17
N ASP A 137 -8.55 -12.51 -6.98
CA ASP A 137 -8.65 -13.64 -7.90
C ASP A 137 -7.59 -13.57 -9.00
N TYR A 138 -7.25 -12.38 -9.47
CA TYR A 138 -6.17 -12.17 -10.44
C TYR A 138 -4.81 -12.63 -9.92
N PHE A 139 -4.51 -12.39 -8.64
CA PHE A 139 -3.31 -12.95 -7.98
C PHE A 139 -3.28 -14.48 -8.09
N TRP A 140 -4.39 -15.14 -7.74
CA TRP A 140 -4.48 -16.59 -7.67
C TRP A 140 -4.54 -17.27 -9.04
N GLU A 141 -5.15 -16.62 -10.04
CA GLU A 141 -5.52 -17.26 -11.31
C GLU A 141 -4.69 -16.79 -12.50
N LYS A 142 -4.10 -15.59 -12.45
CA LYS A 142 -3.45 -14.96 -13.61
C LYS A 142 -1.98 -14.63 -13.36
N ASN A 143 -1.68 -13.85 -12.31
CA ASN A 143 -0.32 -13.34 -12.12
C ASN A 143 0.03 -13.08 -10.64
N ILE A 144 0.79 -14.00 -10.07
CA ILE A 144 1.25 -13.92 -8.66
C ILE A 144 2.13 -12.70 -8.35
N ARG A 145 2.63 -11.96 -9.36
CA ARG A 145 3.37 -10.71 -9.11
C ARG A 145 2.45 -9.60 -8.61
N PHE A 146 1.17 -9.62 -8.96
CA PHE A 146 0.16 -8.76 -8.37
C PHE A 146 -0.22 -9.38 -7.03
N PHE A 147 0.62 -9.20 -6.01
CA PHE A 147 0.55 -9.98 -4.78
C PHE A 147 -0.55 -9.45 -3.87
N LEU A 148 -1.75 -10.02 -4.00
CA LEU A 148 -2.93 -9.72 -3.18
C LEU A 148 -3.68 -11.03 -2.83
N PRO A 149 -3.15 -11.86 -1.90
CA PRO A 149 -3.72 -13.17 -1.58
C PRO A 149 -5.09 -13.09 -0.88
N SER A 150 -5.36 -11.96 -0.23
CA SER A 150 -6.60 -11.55 0.44
C SER A 150 -6.55 -10.03 0.61
N LEU A 151 -7.66 -9.38 1.00
CA LEU A 151 -7.69 -7.91 1.16
C LEU A 151 -6.72 -7.40 2.24
N TYR A 152 -6.30 -8.26 3.17
CA TYR A 152 -5.26 -7.98 4.15
C TYR A 152 -4.48 -9.25 4.49
N TYR A 153 -3.18 -9.13 4.70
CA TYR A 153 -2.24 -10.25 4.88
C TYR A 153 -0.94 -9.77 5.54
N SER A 154 -0.06 -10.69 5.92
CA SER A 154 1.24 -10.34 6.50
C SER A 154 2.39 -11.06 5.82
N ARG A 155 3.57 -10.44 5.89
CA ARG A 155 4.83 -10.98 5.36
C ARG A 155 5.93 -10.91 6.41
N LYS A 156 6.74 -11.95 6.48
CA LYS A 156 8.01 -12.02 7.23
C LYS A 156 9.16 -12.01 6.24
N VAL A 157 9.97 -10.97 6.31
CA VAL A 157 11.08 -10.75 5.41
C VAL A 157 12.37 -10.90 6.19
N TYR A 158 13.05 -12.03 5.98
CA TYR A 158 14.34 -12.32 6.57
C TYR A 158 15.46 -11.83 5.65
N PHE A 159 16.44 -11.12 6.20
CA PHE A 159 17.52 -10.50 5.44
C PHE A 159 18.79 -10.33 6.27
N GLY A 160 19.84 -9.75 5.69
CA GLY A 160 21.14 -9.58 6.33
C GLY A 160 22.01 -10.84 6.32
N PRO A 161 23.18 -10.80 6.97
CA PRO A 161 24.08 -11.95 7.10
C PRO A 161 23.33 -13.17 7.64
N GLU A 162 23.35 -14.26 6.89
CA GLU A 162 22.68 -15.52 7.29
C GLU A 162 21.18 -15.35 7.64
N ASN A 163 20.51 -14.32 7.08
CA ASN A 163 19.10 -14.01 7.36
C ASN A 163 18.81 -13.66 8.85
N ASN A 164 19.77 -13.06 9.55
CA ASN A 164 19.67 -12.74 10.97
C ASN A 164 18.82 -11.51 11.32
N LYS A 165 18.34 -10.75 10.33
CA LYS A 165 17.43 -9.61 10.50
C LYS A 165 16.02 -9.94 10.02
N LEU A 166 15.02 -9.38 10.69
CA LEU A 166 13.61 -9.61 10.42
C LEU A 166 12.84 -8.30 10.26
N ALA A 167 12.25 -8.11 9.09
CA ALA A 167 11.23 -7.09 8.84
C ALA A 167 9.85 -7.75 8.69
N ILE A 168 8.85 -7.21 9.38
CA ILE A 168 7.45 -7.64 9.25
C ILE A 168 6.70 -6.57 8.47
N PHE A 169 5.95 -6.99 7.44
CA PHE A 169 5.02 -6.13 6.73
C PHE A 169 3.59 -6.61 7.01
N ILE A 170 2.73 -5.71 7.48
CA ILE A 170 1.31 -5.98 7.73
C ILE A 170 0.52 -5.13 6.74
N HIS A 171 -0.07 -5.79 5.74
CA HIS A 171 -0.87 -5.16 4.69
C HIS A 171 -2.32 -5.14 5.17
N ILE A 172 -2.88 -3.96 5.41
CA ILE A 172 -4.20 -3.75 5.98
C ILE A 172 -5.15 -3.13 4.96
N ASP A 173 -6.42 -3.50 5.07
CA ASP A 173 -7.48 -2.89 4.29
C ASP A 173 -8.21 -1.85 5.16
N THR A 174 -8.00 -0.59 4.83
CA THR A 174 -8.52 0.56 5.57
C THR A 174 -9.93 0.97 5.15
N ASN A 175 -10.46 0.45 4.03
CA ASN A 175 -11.75 0.89 3.47
C ASN A 175 -12.92 0.75 4.45
N PRO A 176 -13.11 -0.38 5.18
CA PRO A 176 -14.24 -0.49 6.11
C PRO A 176 -14.12 0.41 7.35
N PHE A 177 -12.91 0.91 7.64
CA PHE A 177 -12.67 1.84 8.73
C PHE A 177 -12.90 3.30 8.30
N TYR A 178 -12.58 3.62 7.05
CA TYR A 178 -12.75 4.96 6.49
C TYR A 178 -14.20 5.22 6.02
N TYR A 179 -14.83 4.19 5.48
CA TYR A 179 -16.23 4.17 5.05
C TYR A 179 -17.10 3.20 5.89
N PRO A 180 -17.34 3.47 7.19
CA PRO A 180 -18.21 2.64 8.01
C PRO A 180 -19.62 2.51 7.42
N TYR A 181 -20.12 1.28 7.34
CA TYR A 181 -21.40 0.93 6.70
C TYR A 181 -22.60 1.80 7.14
N LYS A 182 -22.69 2.15 8.43
CA LYS A 182 -23.80 2.94 8.99
C LYS A 182 -23.72 4.43 8.61
N SER A 183 -22.51 4.96 8.42
CA SER A 183 -22.27 6.37 8.10
C SER A 183 -22.22 6.63 6.60
N TYR A 184 -22.04 5.56 5.81
CA TYR A 184 -21.94 5.65 4.37
C TYR A 184 -23.32 5.47 3.73
N GLU A 185 -23.91 6.59 3.29
CA GLU A 185 -25.25 6.62 2.67
C GLU A 185 -25.25 6.46 1.15
N SER A 186 -24.07 6.48 0.50
CA SER A 186 -23.96 6.24 -0.94
C SER A 186 -24.58 4.88 -1.28
N LYS A 187 -25.41 4.88 -2.34
CA LYS A 187 -26.11 3.70 -2.85
C LYS A 187 -25.20 2.87 -3.77
N ASP A 188 -23.92 3.19 -3.82
CA ASP A 188 -22.98 2.73 -4.84
C ASP A 188 -22.32 1.40 -4.44
N ASP A 189 -21.56 0.82 -5.37
CA ASP A 189 -20.87 -0.47 -5.25
C ASP A 189 -20.04 -0.63 -3.96
N MET A 190 -19.48 0.44 -3.38
CA MET A 190 -18.80 0.41 -2.08
C MET A 190 -19.67 -0.20 -0.98
N LYS A 191 -20.91 0.30 -0.82
CA LYS A 191 -21.83 -0.17 0.23
C LYS A 191 -22.26 -1.61 -0.01
N ARG A 192 -22.41 -2.01 -1.28
CA ARG A 192 -22.67 -3.40 -1.67
C ARG A 192 -21.51 -4.31 -1.29
N ASN A 193 -20.26 -3.92 -1.57
CA ASN A 193 -19.08 -4.70 -1.17
C ASN A 193 -18.91 -4.77 0.34
N LEU A 194 -19.16 -3.66 1.05
CA LEU A 194 -19.18 -3.67 2.52
C LEU A 194 -20.19 -4.69 3.05
N LEU A 195 -21.39 -4.74 2.45
CA LEU A 195 -22.41 -5.74 2.81
C LEU A 195 -21.99 -7.17 2.46
N THR A 196 -21.38 -7.40 1.29
CA THR A 196 -20.88 -8.72 0.85
C THR A 196 -19.90 -9.32 1.87
N PHE A 197 -19.10 -8.48 2.53
CA PHE A 197 -18.16 -8.89 3.57
C PHE A 197 -18.69 -8.70 5.00
N ASN A 198 -20.00 -8.50 5.17
CA ASN A 198 -20.69 -8.39 6.46
C ASN A 198 -20.28 -7.18 7.33
N PHE A 199 -19.79 -6.08 6.75
CA PHE A 199 -19.44 -4.85 7.48
C PHE A 199 -20.64 -4.07 8.04
N ASN A 200 -21.86 -4.55 7.80
CA ASN A 200 -23.04 -4.12 8.54
C ASN A 200 -23.04 -4.61 10.00
N HIS A 201 -22.14 -5.54 10.36
CA HIS A 201 -21.92 -6.01 11.73
C HIS A 201 -20.61 -5.44 12.32
N GLU A 202 -20.70 -4.74 13.45
CA GLU A 202 -19.54 -4.14 14.12
C GLU A 202 -18.46 -5.16 14.51
N SER A 203 -18.84 -6.41 14.76
CA SER A 203 -17.90 -7.50 15.05
C SER A 203 -16.88 -7.74 13.94
N GLU A 204 -17.20 -7.44 12.68
CA GLU A 204 -16.23 -7.60 11.57
C GLU A 204 -15.12 -6.55 11.62
N ILE A 205 -15.43 -5.32 12.05
CA ILE A 205 -14.43 -4.28 12.31
C ILE A 205 -13.54 -4.68 13.49
N ASP A 206 -14.14 -5.15 14.58
CA ASP A 206 -13.41 -5.55 15.78
C ASP A 206 -12.52 -6.77 15.52
N ASN A 207 -13.00 -7.76 14.75
CA ASN A 207 -12.20 -8.91 14.34
C ASN A 207 -10.99 -8.50 13.50
N ARG A 208 -11.13 -7.50 12.62
CA ARG A 208 -10.02 -6.96 11.84
C ARG A 208 -9.00 -6.24 12.70
N LEU A 209 -9.45 -5.38 13.62
CA LEU A 209 -8.55 -4.72 14.58
C LEU A 209 -7.81 -5.74 15.44
N LYS A 210 -8.52 -6.76 15.92
CA LYS A 210 -7.91 -7.85 16.68
C LYS A 210 -6.85 -8.57 15.85
N TRP A 211 -7.14 -8.89 14.58
CA TRP A 211 -6.15 -9.51 13.71
C TRP A 211 -4.90 -8.64 13.53
N ILE A 212 -5.08 -7.33 13.33
CA ILE A 212 -3.96 -6.38 13.21
C ILE A 212 -3.14 -6.39 14.50
N GLU A 213 -3.79 -6.30 15.67
CA GLU A 213 -3.11 -6.38 16.96
C GLU A 213 -2.39 -7.73 17.16
N ASP A 214 -3.00 -8.86 16.78
CA ASP A 214 -2.37 -10.18 16.84
C ASP A 214 -1.10 -10.24 15.98
N GLN A 215 -1.12 -9.64 14.76
CA GLN A 215 0.07 -9.54 13.92
C GLN A 215 1.16 -8.68 14.57
N LEU A 216 0.79 -7.56 15.21
CA LEU A 216 1.72 -6.69 15.92
C LEU A 216 2.34 -7.39 17.15
N ILE A 217 1.55 -8.17 17.90
CA ILE A 217 2.04 -8.99 19.01
C ILE A 217 3.03 -10.04 18.52
N ALA A 218 2.73 -10.70 17.39
CA ALA A 218 3.60 -11.69 16.78
C ALA A 218 4.91 -11.07 16.22
N ALA A 219 4.86 -9.80 15.84
CA ALA A 219 5.99 -9.04 15.30
C ALA A 219 6.88 -8.39 16.37
N ARG A 220 6.58 -8.55 17.66
CA ARG A 220 7.26 -7.83 18.77
C ARG A 220 8.79 -7.91 18.72
N ASP A 221 9.32 -9.06 18.29
CA ASP A 221 10.76 -9.37 18.22
C ASP A 221 11.38 -9.04 16.86
N ALA A 222 10.68 -8.36 15.95
CA ALA A 222 11.22 -7.94 14.65
C ALA A 222 12.09 -6.68 14.76
N ASP A 223 13.11 -6.56 13.91
CA ASP A 223 13.92 -5.34 13.78
C ASP A 223 13.10 -4.18 13.22
N TRP A 224 12.20 -4.51 12.28
CA TRP A 224 11.32 -3.56 11.61
C TRP A 224 9.88 -4.05 11.57
N ILE A 225 8.93 -3.14 11.82
CA ILE A 225 7.50 -3.38 11.59
C ILE A 225 6.98 -2.28 10.68
N PHE A 226 6.55 -2.67 9.48
CA PHE A 226 5.88 -1.80 8.53
C PHE A 226 4.40 -2.16 8.47
N VAL A 227 3.53 -1.16 8.57
CA VAL A 227 2.11 -1.32 8.24
C VAL A 227 1.85 -0.59 6.92
N VAL A 228 1.16 -1.26 6.00
CA VAL A 228 0.85 -0.74 4.67
C VAL A 228 -0.67 -0.70 4.54
N GLY A 229 -1.23 0.44 4.19
CA GLY A 229 -2.66 0.62 3.96
C GLY A 229 -2.91 1.70 2.93
N HIS A 230 -4.16 2.02 2.63
CA HIS A 230 -4.49 3.05 1.66
C HIS A 230 -4.62 4.44 2.29
N HIS A 231 -5.65 4.67 3.11
CA HIS A 231 -5.95 6.00 3.66
C HIS A 231 -4.90 6.56 4.65
N PRO A 232 -4.80 7.90 4.81
CA PRO A 232 -3.96 8.55 5.83
C PRO A 232 -4.44 8.23 7.25
N LEU A 233 -3.48 8.15 8.18
CA LEU A 233 -3.74 7.84 9.60
C LEU A 233 -3.41 8.98 10.56
N VAL A 234 -2.83 10.06 10.05
CA VAL A 234 -2.45 11.23 10.83
C VAL A 234 -2.72 12.48 10.01
N GLY A 235 -2.64 13.61 10.68
CA GLY A 235 -2.79 14.91 10.06
C GLY A 235 -4.24 15.24 9.68
N ALA A 236 -4.42 16.37 8.98
CA ALA A 236 -5.74 16.90 8.67
C ALA A 236 -6.54 15.91 7.80
N CYS A 237 -5.88 15.18 6.89
CA CYS A 237 -6.53 14.21 6.01
C CYS A 237 -7.15 13.03 6.73
N GLN A 238 -6.64 12.63 7.89
CA GLN A 238 -7.33 11.64 8.72
C GLN A 238 -8.74 12.12 9.10
N THR A 239 -8.92 13.44 9.23
CA THR A 239 -10.13 14.07 9.82
C THR A 239 -11.12 14.61 8.79
N LYS A 240 -10.76 14.61 7.49
CA LYS A 240 -11.57 15.24 6.43
C LYS A 240 -12.94 14.61 6.22
N HIS A 241 -13.08 13.32 6.52
CA HIS A 241 -14.35 12.63 6.39
C HIS A 241 -14.98 12.40 7.77
N PRO A 242 -16.19 12.91 8.05
CA PRO A 242 -16.87 12.67 9.33
C PRO A 242 -17.03 11.17 9.67
N SER A 243 -17.01 10.31 8.65
CA SER A 243 -17.10 8.86 8.79
C SER A 243 -15.77 8.18 9.15
N SER A 244 -14.63 8.87 9.11
CA SER A 244 -13.30 8.28 9.35
C SER A 244 -12.97 8.03 10.82
N TYR A 245 -13.92 8.19 11.75
CA TYR A 245 -13.66 8.11 13.19
C TYR A 245 -13.07 6.77 13.66
N LEU A 246 -13.26 5.68 12.92
CA LEU A 246 -12.63 4.39 13.23
C LEU A 246 -11.11 4.40 12.92
N MET A 247 -10.65 5.29 12.05
CA MET A 247 -9.22 5.45 11.72
C MET A 247 -8.40 5.90 12.93
N TYR A 248 -8.99 6.60 13.90
CA TYR A 248 -8.33 7.00 15.15
C TYR A 248 -7.88 5.82 16.02
N LYS A 249 -8.37 4.60 15.74
CA LYS A 249 -7.94 3.40 16.45
C LYS A 249 -6.52 2.96 16.06
N PHE A 250 -6.04 3.31 14.87
CA PHE A 250 -4.73 2.85 14.38
C PHE A 250 -3.53 3.53 15.04
N PRO A 251 -3.42 4.87 15.11
CA PRO A 251 -2.21 5.51 15.65
C PRO A 251 -1.86 5.10 17.09
N PRO A 252 -2.81 5.03 18.05
CA PRO A 252 -2.52 4.55 19.40
C PRO A 252 -2.06 3.09 19.42
N LEU A 253 -2.66 2.24 18.57
CA LEU A 253 -2.29 0.83 18.45
C LEU A 253 -0.86 0.68 17.90
N PHE A 254 -0.52 1.42 16.86
CA PHE A 254 0.80 1.37 16.23
C PHE A 254 1.89 1.90 17.14
N LYS A 255 1.59 2.97 17.89
CA LYS A 255 2.46 3.48 18.96
C LYS A 255 2.67 2.45 20.06
N LYS A 256 1.62 1.77 20.54
CA LYS A 256 1.70 0.72 21.58
C LYS A 256 2.69 -0.39 21.23
N TYR A 257 2.75 -0.80 19.96
CA TYR A 257 3.64 -1.87 19.49
C TYR A 257 4.94 -1.37 18.85
N ASN A 258 5.21 -0.07 18.91
CA ASN A 258 6.38 0.57 18.34
C ASN A 258 6.57 0.24 16.85
N VAL A 259 5.51 0.41 16.05
CA VAL A 259 5.57 0.27 14.58
C VAL A 259 6.63 1.23 14.03
N SER A 260 7.50 0.76 13.15
CA SER A 260 8.58 1.56 12.58
C SER A 260 8.03 2.62 11.63
N ALA A 261 7.18 2.21 10.69
CA ALA A 261 6.49 3.13 9.81
C ALA A 261 5.13 2.61 9.33
N TYR A 262 4.23 3.55 9.08
CA TYR A 262 3.04 3.35 8.25
C TYR A 262 3.31 3.92 6.85
N ILE A 263 2.89 3.21 5.81
CA ILE A 263 3.01 3.65 4.42
C ILE A 263 1.60 3.64 3.81
N GLY A 264 1.11 4.81 3.40
CA GLY A 264 -0.22 5.01 2.81
C GLY A 264 -0.21 5.93 1.60
N GLY A 265 -1.37 6.09 0.95
CA GLY A 265 -1.63 6.92 -0.22
C GLY A 265 -2.93 7.70 -0.05
N HIS A 266 -3.85 7.59 -1.01
CA HIS A 266 -5.17 8.27 -1.10
C HIS A 266 -5.09 9.78 -1.30
N MET A 267 -4.18 10.44 -0.59
CA MET A 267 -3.79 11.80 -0.87
C MET A 267 -2.80 11.78 -2.02
N HIS A 268 -3.20 12.41 -3.12
CA HIS A 268 -2.44 12.42 -4.36
C HIS A 268 -1.26 13.42 -4.31
N ASP A 269 -0.39 13.21 -3.33
CA ASP A 269 0.81 13.97 -3.00
C ASP A 269 1.89 13.06 -2.39
N LEU A 270 3.02 13.68 -2.00
CA LEU A 270 4.06 13.03 -1.22
C LEU A 270 4.14 13.73 0.14
N GLU A 271 4.07 12.97 1.23
CA GLU A 271 4.06 13.52 2.58
C GLU A 271 4.85 12.66 3.57
N LEU A 272 5.42 13.32 4.57
CA LEU A 272 6.13 12.70 5.68
C LEU A 272 5.67 13.33 6.99
N SER A 273 5.20 12.50 7.92
CA SER A 273 5.08 12.86 9.33
C SER A 273 6.07 12.04 10.14
N GLU A 274 7.13 12.70 10.61
CA GLU A 274 8.21 12.03 11.33
C GLU A 274 7.79 11.64 12.75
N ALA A 275 8.36 10.52 13.23
CA ALA A 275 8.31 10.18 14.64
C ALA A 275 8.88 11.34 15.47
N ASN A 276 8.25 11.62 16.61
CA ASN A 276 8.60 12.74 17.48
C ASN A 276 8.31 12.39 18.96
N SER A 277 8.37 13.38 19.86
CA SER A 277 8.13 13.16 21.29
C SER A 277 6.75 12.59 21.64
N THR A 278 5.77 12.70 20.73
CA THR A 278 4.40 12.24 20.93
C THR A 278 4.08 10.90 20.27
N THR A 279 4.87 10.45 19.29
CA THR A 279 4.67 9.19 18.56
C THR A 279 6.00 8.60 18.10
N SER A 280 6.20 7.28 18.26
CA SER A 280 7.39 6.58 17.78
C SER A 280 7.27 6.06 16.34
N VAL A 281 6.14 6.33 15.68
CA VAL A 281 5.82 5.85 14.33
C VAL A 281 6.06 6.96 13.32
N THR A 282 6.78 6.66 12.25
CA THR A 282 6.88 7.52 11.05
C THR A 282 5.75 7.20 10.08
N TYR A 283 5.13 8.21 9.47
CA TYR A 283 4.06 8.04 8.49
C TYR A 283 4.51 8.59 7.13
N PHE A 284 4.46 7.75 6.12
CA PHE A 284 4.72 8.11 4.72
C PHE A 284 3.40 8.15 3.94
N GLY A 285 3.13 9.29 3.29
CA GLY A 285 2.10 9.45 2.26
C GLY A 285 2.74 9.42 0.87
N VAL A 286 2.30 8.50 0.01
CA VAL A 286 2.92 8.21 -1.31
C VAL A 286 1.87 8.02 -2.41
N GLY A 287 0.83 8.86 -2.46
CA GLY A 287 -0.24 8.80 -3.46
C GLY A 287 0.05 9.57 -4.76
N GLY A 288 1.28 10.02 -4.97
CA GLY A 288 1.70 10.67 -6.23
C GLY A 288 1.89 9.73 -7.43
N GLY A 289 1.27 8.54 -7.48
CA GLY A 289 1.61 7.52 -8.49
C GLY A 289 1.06 7.75 -9.89
N GLY A 290 0.09 8.64 -10.06
CA GLY A 290 -0.47 8.98 -11.36
C GLY A 290 -1.74 9.83 -11.31
N ALA A 291 -2.63 9.59 -10.33
CA ALA A 291 -3.88 10.33 -10.21
C ALA A 291 -3.66 11.76 -9.71
N LYS A 292 -4.45 12.71 -10.23
CA LYS A 292 -4.33 14.14 -9.88
C LYS A 292 -4.96 14.46 -8.54
N GLY A 293 -4.22 15.15 -7.68
CA GLY A 293 -4.76 15.68 -6.42
C GLY A 293 -5.57 16.95 -6.60
N THR A 294 -6.53 17.13 -5.71
CA THR A 294 -7.35 18.35 -5.61
C THR A 294 -7.35 18.94 -4.19
N ASP A 295 -6.74 18.25 -3.22
CA ASP A 295 -6.65 18.64 -1.83
C ASP A 295 -5.35 18.11 -1.18
N THR A 296 -4.96 18.63 -0.01
CA THR A 296 -3.67 18.38 0.70
C THR A 296 -3.86 18.30 2.22
N CYS A 297 -2.99 17.63 2.98
CA CYS A 297 -3.18 17.51 4.44
C CYS A 297 -2.67 18.72 5.22
N GLY A 298 -1.58 19.34 4.78
CA GLY A 298 -1.12 20.65 5.27
C GLY A 298 -0.48 20.67 6.66
N ASP A 299 -0.41 19.54 7.38
CA ASP A 299 0.19 19.44 8.72
C ASP A 299 1.25 18.34 8.87
N ALA A 300 1.71 17.80 7.73
CA ALA A 300 2.87 16.91 7.68
C ALA A 300 4.18 17.64 8.06
N THR A 301 5.16 16.90 8.57
CA THR A 301 6.51 17.41 8.85
C THR A 301 7.21 17.90 7.57
N TRP A 302 6.97 17.20 6.47
CA TRP A 302 7.34 17.60 5.12
C TRP A 302 6.25 17.15 4.14
N ALA A 303 6.01 17.96 3.10
CA ALA A 303 5.07 17.63 2.04
C ALA A 303 5.52 18.23 0.70
N ALA A 304 5.21 17.52 -0.38
CA ALA A 304 5.21 18.02 -1.74
C ALA A 304 3.78 17.87 -2.32
N PRO A 305 2.91 18.87 -2.09
CA PRO A 305 1.53 18.86 -2.57
C PRO A 305 1.41 18.67 -4.08
N PHE A 306 0.45 17.86 -4.51
CA PHE A 306 0.13 17.63 -5.93
C PHE A 306 1.31 17.13 -6.77
N THR A 307 2.31 16.53 -6.10
CA THR A 307 3.52 16.05 -6.75
C THR A 307 3.39 14.58 -7.10
N PHE A 308 3.70 14.27 -8.35
CA PHE A 308 3.88 12.91 -8.82
C PHE A 308 5.24 12.38 -8.41
N GLY A 309 5.30 11.12 -8.00
CA GLY A 309 6.51 10.52 -7.50
C GLY A 309 6.28 9.26 -6.68
N PHE A 310 7.33 8.86 -5.97
CA PHE A 310 7.34 7.65 -5.15
C PHE A 310 8.39 7.74 -4.05
N LEU A 311 8.30 6.83 -3.08
CA LEU A 311 9.28 6.66 -2.02
C LEU A 311 10.20 5.48 -2.32
N ARG A 312 11.51 5.67 -2.23
CA ARG A 312 12.48 4.58 -2.18
C ARG A 312 12.93 4.39 -0.74
N ILE A 313 12.98 3.13 -0.29
CA ILE A 313 13.49 2.75 1.01
C ILE A 313 14.67 1.79 0.82
N ASN A 314 15.77 2.09 1.51
CA ASN A 314 16.96 1.25 1.57
C ASN A 314 17.35 0.97 3.03
N ILE A 315 17.40 -0.30 3.40
CA ILE A 315 17.93 -0.81 4.66
C ILE A 315 19.17 -1.63 4.31
N PRO A 316 20.39 -1.17 4.64
CA PRO A 316 21.60 -1.94 4.37
C PRO A 316 21.57 -3.31 5.04
N HIS A 317 22.45 -4.21 4.61
CA HIS A 317 22.48 -5.60 5.09
C HIS A 317 22.70 -5.73 6.62
N ASN A 318 23.27 -4.72 7.29
CA ASN A 318 23.37 -4.70 8.76
C ASN A 318 22.01 -4.51 9.46
N GLY A 319 20.98 -4.02 8.76
CA GLY A 319 19.62 -3.89 9.26
C GLY A 319 19.37 -2.79 10.30
N ASP A 320 20.35 -1.94 10.59
CA ASP A 320 20.31 -1.06 11.77
C ASP A 320 19.67 0.31 11.48
N ILE A 321 19.83 0.81 10.25
CA ILE A 321 19.32 2.11 9.80
C ILE A 321 18.52 1.92 8.53
N LEU A 322 17.36 2.58 8.47
CA LEU A 322 16.58 2.75 7.25
C LEU A 322 16.88 4.13 6.67
N TYR A 323 17.21 4.17 5.38
CA TYR A 323 17.31 5.39 4.57
C TYR A 323 16.11 5.45 3.64
N PHE A 324 15.58 6.65 3.44
CA PHE A 324 14.48 6.86 2.50
C PHE A 324 14.70 8.11 1.66
N ASP A 325 14.21 8.05 0.42
CA ASP A 325 14.25 9.14 -0.56
C ASP A 325 12.86 9.29 -1.19
N PHE A 326 12.27 10.48 -1.12
CA PHE A 326 11.15 10.86 -1.96
C PHE A 326 11.67 11.32 -3.32
N ILE A 327 11.20 10.66 -4.38
CA ILE A 327 11.59 10.94 -5.76
C ILE A 327 10.43 11.61 -6.46
N GLU A 328 10.65 12.84 -6.93
CA GLU A 328 9.67 13.56 -7.73
C GLU A 328 9.81 13.26 -9.20
N ALA A 329 8.67 13.04 -9.84
CA ALA A 329 8.53 12.67 -11.23
C ALA A 329 7.47 13.54 -11.93
N ASN A 330 7.39 14.84 -11.61
CA ASN A 330 6.51 15.79 -12.30
C ASN A 330 6.96 16.08 -13.73
N LYS A 331 6.04 16.32 -14.68
CA LYS A 331 6.34 16.52 -16.13
C LYS A 331 7.26 17.69 -16.43
N THR A 332 7.26 18.66 -15.53
CA THR A 332 8.11 19.85 -15.58
C THR A 332 9.56 19.57 -15.19
N ASN A 333 9.87 18.41 -14.60
CA ASN A 333 11.21 18.07 -14.17
C ASN A 333 12.06 17.64 -15.38
N VAL A 334 13.30 18.15 -15.48
CA VAL A 334 14.27 17.71 -16.51
C VAL A 334 14.60 16.23 -16.36
N SER A 335 14.60 15.73 -15.13
CA SER A 335 14.77 14.31 -14.78
C SER A 335 14.18 14.05 -13.39
N PRO A 336 13.75 12.81 -13.08
CA PRO A 336 13.28 12.46 -11.74
C PRO A 336 14.42 12.63 -10.73
N HIS A 337 14.16 13.27 -9.61
CA HIS A 337 15.18 13.65 -8.63
C HIS A 337 14.67 13.47 -7.20
N ILE A 338 15.61 13.36 -6.27
CA ILE A 338 15.32 13.34 -4.83
C ILE A 338 14.86 14.74 -4.41
N SER A 339 13.65 14.87 -3.89
CA SER A 339 13.18 16.12 -3.28
C SER A 339 13.32 16.15 -1.77
N TYR A 340 13.33 14.99 -1.13
CA TYR A 340 13.54 14.87 0.31
C TYR A 340 14.15 13.52 0.65
N SER A 341 15.06 13.51 1.62
CA SER A 341 15.67 12.29 2.14
C SER A 341 15.72 12.33 3.65
N GLY A 342 15.74 11.14 4.26
CA GLY A 342 15.94 11.02 5.68
C GLY A 342 16.37 9.61 6.08
N SER A 343 16.52 9.41 7.38
CA SER A 343 16.83 8.11 7.94
C SER A 343 16.38 7.99 9.39
N PHE A 344 16.11 6.77 9.83
CA PHE A 344 15.87 6.48 11.24
C PHE A 344 16.31 5.05 11.58
N CYS A 345 16.51 4.80 12.88
CA CYS A 345 17.03 3.54 13.39
C CYS A 345 15.97 2.45 13.55
N SER A 346 16.42 1.20 13.52
CA SER A 346 15.58 0.03 13.77
C SER A 346 15.04 0.01 15.21
N ARG A 347 14.00 -0.79 15.46
CA ARG A 347 13.38 -0.90 16.79
C ARG A 347 14.33 -1.47 17.84
N LYS A 348 15.38 -2.18 17.41
CA LYS A 348 16.37 -2.83 18.25
C LYS A 348 17.70 -2.08 18.31
N TYR A 349 17.83 -0.97 17.61
CA TYR A 349 19.05 -0.18 17.54
C TYR A 349 18.76 1.27 17.95
N HIS A 350 19.52 1.79 18.91
CA HIS A 350 19.37 3.18 19.34
C HIS A 350 20.35 4.06 18.56
N CYS A 351 19.83 4.93 17.70
CA CYS A 351 20.58 6.06 17.14
C CYS A 351 21.15 6.90 18.29
N LYS A 352 22.43 7.25 18.22
CA LYS A 352 23.07 8.19 19.17
C LYS A 352 22.76 9.63 18.82
#